data_AF-A0A9Q4D2U2-F1
#
_entry.id   AF-A0A9Q4D2U2-F1
#
_cell.length_a   1.000
_cell.length_b   1.000
_cell.length_c   1.000
_cell.angle_alpha   90.00
_cell.angle_beta   90.00
_cell.angle_gamma   90.00
#
_symmetry.space_group_name_H-M   'P 1'
#
loop_
_entity.id
_entity.type
_entity.pdbx_description
1 polymer ?
#
loop_
_entity_poly.entity_id
_entity_poly.type
_entity_poly.pdbx_seq_one_letter_code
_entity_poly.pdbx_strand_id
1 'polypeptide(L)'
;MRTSIATVCLSGTLEEKMRGAARAGFDGIEVFEPDLVASPLSPEQVADLAGELGLTLDLYQPFRDLEGVDAEVFAANLRRLEAKFQLMRRMGMDLILVCSNVGTATRWEDEVAIDQLRQAADLAAGYGIRIAYEALAWGRYVSTYEHAWSLVEQADRPNLGVCLDSFHILSRRGDVTGFRSIPGEKIFFVQLADAPNLLLDLLSWSRHYRTFPGEGAFDLVGFYRELVATGYAGPLSLEVFSDVYRQTDTPRTALAAMRSLHWLQEATAHPGEAADLQPKGWDYAEVLAAEPEDVTEILAALGFQDRGPHRTKDVRLYAAGDARVVLNGRPRPRGEDGSELVGLGLQVPDPRATMDRARLLQYPVAWRSNRADEMVLRGVTAPDGSELFVAPVPDEGREPGWTGEFGPDAAGRGTGPLRATDAPTSSAGESLILGVDHVNLAQPWQWFDEGVLFYRALFGLHARANNEVASPQGLVRSQVVR
;
A
#
# COMPACT_ATOMS: atom_id res chain seq x y z
N MET A 1 14.41 10.15 0.22
CA MET A 1 15.48 9.23 -0.26
C MET A 1 15.09 8.75 -1.65
N ARG A 2 16.04 8.26 -2.44
CA ARG A 2 15.73 7.63 -3.74
C ARG A 2 14.83 6.42 -3.52
N THR A 3 13.92 6.15 -4.45
CA THR A 3 12.95 5.06 -4.38
C THR A 3 13.23 3.99 -5.41
N SER A 4 13.05 2.73 -5.03
CA SER A 4 13.18 1.57 -5.92
C SER A 4 12.07 0.56 -5.67
N ILE A 5 11.86 -0.33 -6.62
CA ILE A 5 10.93 -1.46 -6.50
C ILE A 5 11.50 -2.68 -7.22
N ALA A 6 11.45 -3.84 -6.57
CA ALA A 6 11.78 -5.09 -7.21
C ALA A 6 10.73 -5.45 -8.27
N THR A 7 11.16 -5.92 -9.44
CA THR A 7 10.23 -6.34 -10.51
C THR A 7 9.31 -7.49 -10.07
N VAL A 8 9.70 -8.24 -9.04
CA VAL A 8 8.86 -9.29 -8.44
C VAL A 8 7.58 -8.78 -7.76
N CYS A 9 7.54 -7.49 -7.39
CA CYS A 9 6.36 -6.84 -6.81
C CYS A 9 5.21 -6.65 -7.80
N LEU A 10 5.51 -6.72 -9.10
CA LEU A 10 4.58 -6.39 -10.18
C LEU A 10 4.28 -7.62 -11.04
N SER A 11 3.10 -7.65 -11.65
CA SER A 11 2.66 -8.67 -12.59
C SER A 11 3.14 -8.37 -14.02
N GLY A 12 2.86 -9.24 -14.99
CA GLY A 12 3.15 -8.99 -16.41
C GLY A 12 4.61 -9.23 -16.83
N THR A 13 4.96 -8.73 -18.01
CA THR A 13 6.30 -8.84 -18.61
C THR A 13 7.29 -7.85 -17.99
N LEU A 14 8.60 -8.11 -18.10
CA LEU A 14 9.64 -7.19 -17.60
C LEU A 14 9.46 -5.75 -18.14
N GLU A 15 9.11 -5.60 -19.41
CA GLU A 15 8.83 -4.29 -20.01
C GLU A 15 7.63 -3.59 -19.35
N GLU A 16 6.50 -4.29 -19.17
CA GLU A 16 5.31 -3.73 -18.52
C GLU A 16 5.60 -3.30 -17.08
N LYS A 17 6.38 -4.11 -16.34
CA LYS A 17 6.83 -3.81 -14.98
C LYS A 17 7.69 -2.54 -14.93
N MET A 18 8.68 -2.41 -15.81
CA MET A 18 9.53 -1.23 -15.91
C MET A 18 8.71 0.02 -16.24
N ARG A 19 7.80 -0.07 -17.23
CA ARG A 19 6.92 1.05 -17.58
C ARG A 19 5.97 1.42 -16.45
N GLY A 20 5.47 0.43 -15.71
CA GLY A 20 4.64 0.62 -14.52
C GLY A 20 5.38 1.37 -13.41
N ALA A 21 6.60 0.94 -13.09
CA ALA A 21 7.46 1.59 -12.10
C ALA A 21 7.77 3.04 -12.49
N ALA A 22 8.18 3.29 -13.74
CA ALA A 22 8.47 4.63 -14.23
C ALA A 22 7.24 5.56 -14.17
N ARG A 23 6.06 5.07 -14.58
CA ARG A 23 4.81 5.84 -14.52
C ARG A 23 4.38 6.18 -13.09
N ALA A 24 4.63 5.28 -12.15
CA ALA A 24 4.37 5.53 -10.73
C ALA A 24 5.37 6.54 -10.11
N GLY A 25 6.49 6.80 -10.78
CA GLY A 25 7.50 7.77 -10.36
C GLY A 25 8.66 7.18 -9.57
N PHE A 26 8.92 5.88 -9.67
CA PHE A 26 10.12 5.28 -9.07
C PHE A 26 11.39 5.79 -9.75
N ASP A 27 12.47 5.94 -8.98
CA ASP A 27 13.77 6.34 -9.53
C ASP A 27 14.56 5.13 -10.09
N GLY A 28 14.30 3.93 -9.57
CA GLY A 28 15.01 2.72 -9.97
C GLY A 28 14.23 1.44 -9.75
N ILE A 29 14.82 0.32 -10.19
CA ILE A 29 14.27 -1.02 -10.01
C ILE A 29 15.32 -2.02 -9.56
N GLU A 30 14.86 -3.07 -8.89
CA GLU A 30 15.64 -4.29 -8.69
C GLU A 30 15.26 -5.30 -9.78
N VAL A 31 16.25 -5.78 -10.52
CA VAL A 31 16.05 -6.78 -11.58
C VAL A 31 15.98 -8.16 -10.94
N PHE A 32 14.77 -8.70 -10.85
CA PHE A 32 14.55 -10.06 -10.40
C PHE A 32 14.90 -11.06 -11.52
N GLU A 33 15.84 -11.96 -11.26
CA GLU A 33 16.41 -12.87 -12.25
C GLU A 33 15.35 -13.66 -13.05
N PRO A 34 14.30 -14.25 -12.44
CA PRO A 34 13.23 -14.90 -13.21
C PRO A 34 12.54 -14.03 -14.24
N ASP A 35 12.37 -12.72 -13.99
CA ASP A 35 11.80 -11.80 -14.97
C ASP A 35 12.76 -11.57 -16.14
N LEU A 36 14.07 -11.49 -15.87
CA LEU A 36 15.08 -11.38 -16.92
C LEU A 36 15.16 -12.66 -17.76
N VAL A 37 15.09 -13.83 -17.12
CA VAL A 37 15.10 -15.14 -17.82
C VAL A 37 13.87 -15.33 -18.70
N ALA A 38 12.70 -14.85 -18.26
CA ALA A 38 11.46 -14.94 -19.02
C ALA A 38 11.32 -13.82 -20.08
N SER A 39 12.16 -12.79 -20.02
CA SER A 39 12.11 -11.65 -20.93
C SER A 39 12.64 -11.99 -22.32
N PRO A 40 12.01 -11.50 -23.40
CA PRO A 40 12.60 -11.56 -24.73
C PRO A 40 13.74 -10.54 -24.94
N LEU A 41 13.89 -9.58 -24.02
CA LEU A 41 14.89 -8.51 -24.12
C LEU A 41 16.30 -9.02 -23.79
N SER A 42 17.29 -8.60 -24.57
CA SER A 42 18.68 -8.77 -24.18
C SER A 42 19.05 -7.87 -22.98
N PRO A 43 20.10 -8.20 -22.22
CA PRO A 43 20.64 -7.34 -21.17
C PRO A 43 20.85 -5.88 -21.60
N GLU A 44 21.38 -5.66 -22.80
CA GLU A 44 21.61 -4.32 -23.36
C GLU A 44 20.28 -3.60 -23.60
N GLN A 45 19.27 -4.30 -24.14
CA GLN A 45 17.94 -3.73 -24.36
C GLN A 45 17.23 -3.39 -23.04
N VAL A 46 17.47 -4.16 -21.97
CA VAL A 46 16.97 -3.83 -20.63
C VAL A 46 17.62 -2.54 -20.12
N ALA A 47 18.93 -2.36 -20.29
CA ALA A 47 19.62 -1.14 -19.91
C ALA A 47 19.17 0.07 -20.74
N ASP A 48 19.00 -0.09 -22.06
CA ASP A 48 18.49 0.96 -22.95
C ASP A 48 17.08 1.39 -22.53
N LEU A 49 16.18 0.44 -22.29
CA LEU A 49 14.81 0.72 -21.83
C LEU A 49 14.80 1.41 -20.46
N ALA A 50 15.68 1.01 -19.53
CA ALA A 50 15.81 1.69 -18.25
C ALA A 50 16.22 3.15 -18.44
N GLY A 51 17.21 3.41 -19.31
CA GLY A 51 17.64 4.76 -19.68
C GLY A 51 16.54 5.60 -20.33
N GLU A 52 15.76 5.03 -21.25
CA GLU A 52 14.60 5.69 -21.88
C GLU A 52 13.51 6.06 -20.87
N LEU A 53 13.30 5.21 -19.86
CA LEU A 53 12.29 5.42 -18.82
C LEU A 53 12.80 6.29 -17.66
N GLY A 54 14.08 6.64 -17.63
CA GLY A 54 14.70 7.37 -16.51
C GLY A 54 14.86 6.53 -15.25
N LEU A 55 14.88 5.19 -15.36
CA LEU A 55 15.07 4.26 -14.26
C LEU A 55 16.53 3.85 -14.12
N THR A 56 17.02 3.79 -12.89
CA THR A 56 18.29 3.11 -12.57
C THR A 56 18.08 1.62 -12.31
N LEU A 57 19.07 0.80 -12.64
CA LEU A 57 19.08 -0.63 -12.34
C LEU A 57 19.85 -0.84 -11.02
N ASP A 58 19.13 -0.84 -9.92
CA ASP A 58 19.68 -0.62 -8.58
C ASP A 58 20.25 -1.88 -7.92
N LEU A 59 19.70 -3.05 -8.25
CA LEU A 59 20.09 -4.33 -7.65
C LEU A 59 19.77 -5.49 -8.60
N TYR A 60 20.72 -6.40 -8.81
CA TYR A 60 20.44 -7.70 -9.43
C TYR A 60 20.18 -8.72 -8.33
N GLN A 61 19.08 -9.46 -8.44
CA GLN A 61 18.73 -10.40 -7.38
C GLN A 61 17.89 -11.58 -7.88
N PRO A 62 17.91 -12.73 -7.17
CA PRO A 62 18.80 -13.07 -6.07
C PRO A 62 19.97 -13.96 -6.55
N PHE A 63 21.11 -13.91 -5.86
CA PHE A 63 22.06 -15.01 -5.86
C PHE A 63 21.89 -15.86 -4.61
N ARG A 64 21.63 -17.16 -4.78
CA ARG A 64 21.33 -18.07 -3.66
C ARG A 64 22.47 -19.05 -3.38
N ASP A 65 22.51 -19.52 -2.14
CA ASP A 65 23.27 -20.68 -1.66
C ASP A 65 24.77 -20.59 -1.97
N LEU A 66 25.43 -19.51 -1.53
CA LEU A 66 26.86 -19.27 -1.77
C LEU A 66 27.75 -19.93 -0.71
N GLU A 67 27.55 -19.55 0.54
CA GLU A 67 28.45 -19.77 1.67
C GLU A 67 28.08 -20.98 2.53
N GLY A 68 28.98 -21.41 3.43
CA GLY A 68 28.76 -22.53 4.36
C GLY A 68 28.88 -23.92 3.71
N VAL A 69 29.58 -24.00 2.57
CA VAL A 69 29.72 -25.24 1.77
C VAL A 69 31.18 -25.73 1.74
N ASP A 70 31.41 -26.96 1.28
CA ASP A 70 32.77 -27.44 1.06
C ASP A 70 33.48 -26.73 -0.11
N ALA A 71 34.80 -26.92 -0.22
CA ALA A 71 35.63 -26.23 -1.20
C ALA A 71 35.25 -26.53 -2.67
N GLU A 72 34.77 -27.73 -2.97
CA GLU A 72 34.39 -28.11 -4.34
C GLU A 72 33.10 -27.41 -4.76
N VAL A 73 32.09 -27.45 -3.89
CA VAL A 73 30.82 -26.75 -4.10
C VAL A 73 31.04 -25.24 -4.12
N PHE A 74 31.89 -24.71 -3.23
CA PHE A 74 32.21 -23.28 -3.21
C PHE A 74 32.86 -22.83 -4.51
N ALA A 75 33.83 -23.58 -5.04
CA ALA A 75 34.44 -23.28 -6.33
C ALA A 75 33.42 -23.30 -7.49
N ALA A 76 32.42 -24.18 -7.44
CA ALA A 76 31.32 -24.18 -8.40
C ALA A 76 30.39 -22.96 -8.24
N ASN A 77 30.10 -22.57 -7.00
CA ASN A 77 29.33 -21.37 -6.69
C ASN A 77 30.02 -20.09 -7.18
N LEU A 78 31.34 -19.97 -7.02
CA LEU A 78 32.12 -18.83 -7.54
C LEU A 78 32.03 -18.73 -9.07
N ARG A 79 32.09 -19.86 -9.80
CA ARG A 79 31.88 -19.86 -11.27
C ARG A 79 30.47 -19.38 -11.65
N ARG A 80 29.44 -19.79 -10.89
CA ARG A 80 28.06 -19.32 -11.10
C ARG A 80 27.94 -17.83 -10.81
N LEU A 81 28.59 -17.35 -9.75
CA LEU A 81 28.61 -15.94 -9.36
C LEU A 81 29.32 -15.08 -10.41
N GLU A 82 30.47 -15.53 -10.90
CA GLU A 82 31.20 -14.88 -11.99
C GLU A 82 30.36 -14.73 -13.27
N ALA A 83 29.59 -15.76 -13.63
CA ALA A 83 28.67 -15.67 -14.77
C ALA A 83 27.59 -14.58 -14.55
N LYS A 84 27.13 -14.35 -13.32
CA LYS A 84 26.22 -13.24 -13.00
C LYS A 84 26.93 -11.90 -13.11
N PHE A 85 28.19 -11.79 -12.70
CA PHE A 85 28.97 -10.57 -12.86
C PHE A 85 29.12 -10.17 -14.34
N GLN A 86 29.43 -11.13 -15.20
CA GLN A 86 29.51 -10.89 -16.65
C GLN A 86 28.17 -10.44 -17.23
N LEU A 87 27.06 -11.02 -16.77
CA LEU A 87 25.70 -10.63 -17.17
C LEU A 87 25.36 -9.20 -16.70
N MET A 88 25.59 -8.89 -15.41
CA MET A 88 25.32 -7.57 -14.82
C MET A 88 26.10 -6.45 -15.52
N ARG A 89 27.35 -6.70 -15.89
CA ARG A 89 28.18 -5.77 -16.66
C ARG A 89 27.57 -5.36 -17.99
N ARG A 90 26.80 -6.25 -18.63
CA ARG A 90 26.09 -5.95 -19.89
C ARG A 90 24.88 -5.04 -19.68
N MET A 91 24.33 -5.02 -18.46
CA MET A 91 23.26 -4.10 -18.06
C MET A 91 23.79 -2.82 -17.38
N GLY A 92 25.11 -2.72 -17.16
CA GLY A 92 25.70 -1.61 -16.41
C GLY A 92 25.42 -1.65 -14.90
N MET A 93 25.05 -2.81 -14.34
CA MET A 93 24.74 -2.97 -12.92
C MET A 93 26.00 -3.28 -12.10
N ASP A 94 26.07 -2.74 -10.89
CA ASP A 94 27.23 -2.85 -10.00
C ASP A 94 26.93 -3.45 -8.63
N LEU A 95 25.69 -3.85 -8.35
CA LEU A 95 25.28 -4.40 -7.06
C LEU A 95 24.45 -5.69 -7.22
N ILE A 96 24.87 -6.76 -6.55
CA ILE A 96 24.14 -8.03 -6.48
C ILE A 96 23.70 -8.32 -5.04
N LEU A 97 22.50 -8.86 -4.89
CA LEU A 97 22.05 -9.42 -3.61
C LEU A 97 22.43 -10.90 -3.52
N VAL A 98 23.10 -11.26 -2.43
CA VAL A 98 23.39 -12.65 -2.08
C VAL A 98 22.61 -12.99 -0.82
N CYS A 99 21.62 -13.87 -0.96
CA CYS A 99 20.85 -14.37 0.18
C CYS A 99 21.66 -15.43 0.94
N SER A 100 21.58 -15.44 2.26
CA SER A 100 22.09 -16.50 3.13
C SER A 100 21.63 -17.88 2.68
N ASN A 101 22.52 -18.87 2.77
CA ASN A 101 22.29 -20.23 2.29
C ASN A 101 21.15 -20.93 3.05
N VAL A 102 20.26 -21.57 2.29
CA VAL A 102 19.10 -22.32 2.84
C VAL A 102 19.18 -23.81 2.50
N GLY A 103 19.88 -24.18 1.43
CA GLY A 103 19.85 -25.53 0.88
C GLY A 103 21.15 -26.30 1.06
N THR A 104 22.25 -25.75 0.56
CA THR A 104 23.48 -26.53 0.31
C THR A 104 24.50 -26.45 1.43
N ALA A 105 24.31 -25.56 2.41
CA ALA A 105 25.27 -25.40 3.49
C ALA A 105 25.36 -26.68 4.35
N THR A 106 26.57 -27.24 4.43
CA THR A 106 26.89 -28.49 5.17
C THR A 106 28.07 -28.33 6.12
N ARG A 107 28.79 -27.21 6.04
CA ARG A 107 29.92 -26.86 6.90
C ARG A 107 29.61 -25.53 7.57
N TRP A 108 29.42 -25.54 8.89
CA TRP A 108 29.19 -24.30 9.63
C TRP A 108 30.19 -24.12 10.76
N GLU A 109 31.14 -23.25 10.47
CA GLU A 109 31.93 -22.45 11.41
C GLU A 109 31.91 -21.05 10.79
N ASP A 110 31.71 -19.99 11.59
CA ASP A 110 31.57 -18.64 11.06
C ASP A 110 32.80 -18.23 10.24
N GLU A 111 33.98 -18.73 10.59
CA GLU A 111 35.24 -18.55 9.87
C GLU A 111 35.16 -19.05 8.41
N VAL A 112 34.42 -20.12 8.15
CA VAL A 112 34.21 -20.64 6.78
C VAL A 112 33.36 -19.67 5.98
N ALA A 113 32.27 -19.17 6.55
CA ALA A 113 31.39 -18.21 5.87
C ALA A 113 32.12 -16.88 5.64
N ILE A 114 32.86 -16.38 6.64
CA ILE A 114 33.70 -15.18 6.54
C ILE A 114 34.70 -15.31 5.39
N ASP A 115 35.44 -16.43 5.31
CA ASP A 115 36.41 -16.64 4.24
C ASP A 115 35.77 -16.75 2.86
N GLN A 116 34.64 -17.46 2.76
CA GLN A 116 33.91 -17.60 1.50
C GLN A 116 33.30 -16.27 1.02
N LEU A 117 32.70 -15.48 1.91
CA LEU A 117 32.21 -14.14 1.58
C LEU A 117 33.35 -13.21 1.16
N ARG A 118 34.51 -13.30 1.81
CA ARG A 118 35.72 -12.55 1.45
C ARG A 118 36.21 -12.91 0.04
N GLN A 119 36.32 -14.19 -0.29
CA GLN A 119 36.72 -14.64 -1.63
C GLN A 119 35.72 -14.23 -2.71
N ALA A 120 34.41 -14.27 -2.42
CA ALA A 120 33.38 -13.81 -3.33
C ALA A 120 33.46 -12.29 -3.57
N ALA A 121 33.73 -11.50 -2.53
CA ALA A 121 33.96 -10.06 -2.65
C ALA A 121 35.24 -9.74 -3.44
N ASP A 122 36.33 -10.48 -3.23
CA ASP A 122 37.58 -10.34 -3.98
C ASP A 122 37.36 -10.63 -5.48
N LEU A 123 36.57 -11.65 -5.81
CA LEU A 123 36.14 -11.92 -7.18
C LEU A 123 35.29 -10.78 -7.75
N ALA A 124 34.30 -10.29 -7.00
CA ALA A 124 33.40 -9.21 -7.42
C ALA A 124 34.17 -7.90 -7.71
N ALA A 125 35.23 -7.62 -6.94
CA ALA A 125 36.06 -6.43 -7.12
C ALA A 125 36.71 -6.40 -8.52
N GLY A 126 37.10 -7.56 -9.07
CA GLY A 126 37.65 -7.68 -10.42
C GLY A 126 36.68 -7.26 -11.53
N TYR A 127 35.38 -7.24 -11.23
CA TYR A 127 34.31 -6.80 -12.13
C TYR A 127 33.77 -5.40 -11.80
N GLY A 128 34.27 -4.76 -10.73
CA GLY A 128 33.71 -3.52 -10.20
C GLY A 128 32.32 -3.71 -9.60
N ILE A 129 32.03 -4.89 -9.06
CA ILE A 129 30.73 -5.24 -8.47
C ILE A 129 30.83 -5.29 -6.95
N ARG A 130 29.75 -4.87 -6.31
CA ARG A 130 29.49 -4.89 -4.88
C ARG A 130 28.50 -6.00 -4.55
N ILE A 131 28.64 -6.59 -3.36
CA ILE A 131 27.75 -7.63 -2.84
C ILE A 131 26.98 -7.08 -1.64
N ALA A 132 25.66 -7.11 -1.70
CA ALA A 132 24.79 -6.92 -0.54
C ALA A 132 24.38 -8.29 0.01
N TYR A 133 24.87 -8.65 1.18
CA TYR A 133 24.56 -9.92 1.83
C TYR A 133 23.30 -9.80 2.69
N GLU A 134 22.33 -10.66 2.42
CA GLU A 134 21.00 -10.62 3.03
C GLU A 134 20.76 -11.86 3.91
N ALA A 135 20.39 -11.66 5.17
CA ALA A 135 19.94 -12.76 6.02
C ALA A 135 18.47 -13.09 5.76
N LEU A 136 18.21 -14.25 5.16
CA LEU A 136 16.84 -14.77 5.06
C LEU A 136 16.37 -15.23 6.44
N ALA A 137 15.11 -14.92 6.80
CA ALA A 137 14.54 -15.33 8.09
C ALA A 137 14.53 -16.84 8.35
N TRP A 138 14.71 -17.66 7.31
CA TRP A 138 14.81 -19.12 7.33
C TRP A 138 16.18 -19.63 6.81
N GLY A 139 17.19 -18.76 6.75
CA GLY A 139 18.57 -19.17 6.43
C GLY A 139 19.03 -20.27 7.38
N ARG A 140 19.77 -21.25 6.84
CA ARG A 140 20.12 -22.47 7.58
C ARG A 140 20.95 -22.18 8.81
N TYR A 141 21.89 -21.23 8.69
CA TYR A 141 22.79 -20.85 9.77
C TYR A 141 22.79 -19.34 10.03
N VAL A 142 22.73 -18.52 8.98
CA VAL A 142 22.57 -17.06 9.09
C VAL A 142 21.10 -16.73 8.86
N SER A 143 20.40 -16.26 9.89
CA SER A 143 18.97 -15.90 9.79
C SER A 143 18.59 -14.60 10.48
N THR A 144 19.60 -13.82 10.89
CA THR A 144 19.43 -12.50 11.49
C THR A 144 20.41 -11.51 10.87
N TYR A 145 20.01 -10.24 10.81
CA TYR A 145 20.84 -9.21 10.20
C TYR A 145 22.11 -8.94 11.02
N GLU A 146 22.07 -9.12 12.34
CA GLU A 146 23.21 -8.98 13.25
C GLU A 146 24.29 -10.01 12.93
N HIS A 147 23.88 -11.25 12.63
CA HIS A 147 24.81 -12.30 12.23
C HIS A 147 25.39 -12.01 10.86
N ALA A 148 24.56 -11.62 9.88
CA ALA A 148 25.06 -11.20 8.57
C ALA A 148 26.06 -10.04 8.67
N TRP A 149 25.77 -9.03 9.51
CA TRP A 149 26.67 -7.92 9.76
C TRP A 149 27.99 -8.38 10.38
N SER A 150 27.95 -9.22 11.41
CA SER A 150 29.17 -9.77 12.04
C SER A 150 30.09 -10.48 11.03
N LEU A 151 29.52 -11.27 10.10
CA LEU A 151 30.30 -11.94 9.06
C LEU A 151 30.87 -10.94 8.04
N VAL A 152 30.07 -9.96 7.62
CA VAL A 152 30.48 -8.91 6.67
C VAL A 152 31.57 -8.00 7.25
N GLU A 153 31.48 -7.67 8.54
CA GLU A 153 32.47 -6.87 9.26
C GLU A 153 33.81 -7.62 9.32
N GLN A 154 33.81 -8.90 9.71
CA GLN A 154 35.02 -9.72 9.80
C GLN A 154 35.60 -10.13 8.44
N ALA A 155 34.79 -10.21 7.40
CA ALA A 155 35.27 -10.41 6.03
C ALA A 155 36.13 -9.22 5.56
N ASP A 156 35.84 -8.02 6.09
CA ASP A 156 36.59 -6.77 5.89
C ASP A 156 36.90 -6.48 4.42
N ARG A 157 35.84 -6.25 3.65
CA ARG A 157 35.93 -5.84 2.24
C ARG A 157 35.09 -4.59 1.95
N PRO A 158 35.63 -3.62 1.20
CA PRO A 158 34.93 -2.36 0.91
C PRO A 158 33.74 -2.55 -0.04
N ASN A 159 33.74 -3.62 -0.85
CA ASN A 159 32.66 -3.96 -1.79
C ASN A 159 31.74 -5.08 -1.28
N LEU A 160 31.77 -5.36 0.03
CA LEU A 160 30.84 -6.28 0.70
C LEU A 160 30.11 -5.52 1.80
N GLY A 161 28.78 -5.49 1.73
CA GLY A 161 27.90 -4.84 2.69
C GLY A 161 26.69 -5.71 2.99
N VAL A 162 25.77 -5.21 3.81
CA VAL A 162 24.52 -5.91 4.14
C VAL A 162 23.34 -5.36 3.33
N CYS A 163 22.38 -6.23 3.03
CA CYS A 163 21.01 -5.84 2.69
C CYS A 163 20.15 -5.99 3.95
N LEU A 164 19.38 -4.96 4.29
CA LEU A 164 18.38 -5.03 5.37
C LEU A 164 16.99 -5.17 4.77
N ASP A 165 16.37 -6.35 4.95
CA ASP A 165 14.99 -6.62 4.58
C ASP A 165 14.08 -6.55 5.81
N SER A 166 13.06 -5.70 5.77
CA SER A 166 12.18 -5.48 6.91
C SER A 166 11.30 -6.68 7.24
N PHE A 167 10.89 -7.47 6.26
CA PHE A 167 10.12 -8.69 6.52
C PHE A 167 10.99 -9.70 7.26
N HIS A 168 12.22 -9.95 6.79
CA HIS A 168 13.10 -10.94 7.41
C HIS A 168 13.42 -10.61 8.87
N ILE A 169 13.56 -9.33 9.18
CA ILE A 169 13.85 -8.85 10.53
C ILE A 169 12.59 -8.85 11.41
N LEU A 170 11.49 -8.26 10.95
CA LEU A 170 10.30 -8.03 11.77
C LEU A 170 9.41 -9.27 11.93
N SER A 171 9.39 -10.19 10.94
CA SER A 171 8.69 -11.48 11.07
C SER A 171 9.27 -12.34 12.21
N ARG A 172 10.54 -12.13 12.54
CA ARG A 172 11.23 -12.77 13.68
C ARG A 172 11.17 -11.95 14.97
N ARG A 173 10.46 -10.82 14.96
CA ARG A 173 10.45 -9.83 16.05
C ARG A 173 11.86 -9.32 16.39
N GLY A 174 12.72 -9.19 15.37
CA GLY A 174 14.08 -8.71 15.52
C GLY A 174 14.12 -7.26 16.03
N ASP A 175 15.16 -6.95 16.81
CA ASP A 175 15.38 -5.61 17.34
C ASP A 175 16.09 -4.74 16.31
N VAL A 176 15.41 -3.70 15.81
CA VAL A 176 15.96 -2.78 14.81
C VAL A 176 16.91 -1.74 15.40
N THR A 177 16.97 -1.57 16.72
CA THR A 177 17.87 -0.58 17.35
C THR A 177 19.36 -0.93 17.17
N GLY A 178 19.65 -2.21 16.89
CA GLY A 178 21.00 -2.69 16.56
C GLY A 178 21.55 -2.15 15.23
N PHE A 179 20.71 -1.56 14.36
CA PHE A 179 21.18 -0.90 13.13
C PHE A 179 22.24 0.18 13.40
N ARG A 180 22.17 0.84 14.56
CA ARG A 180 23.14 1.88 14.96
C ARG A 180 24.58 1.38 15.11
N SER A 181 24.79 0.06 15.19
CA SER A 181 26.12 -0.55 15.20
C SER A 181 26.73 -0.72 13.80
N ILE A 182 25.93 -0.56 12.74
CA ILE A 182 26.34 -0.74 11.36
C ILE A 182 26.67 0.64 10.77
N PRO A 183 27.90 0.88 10.26
CA PRO A 183 28.19 2.08 9.50
C PRO A 183 27.25 2.21 8.30
N GLY A 184 26.62 3.37 8.10
CA GLY A 184 25.62 3.57 7.04
C GLY A 184 26.12 3.24 5.64
N GLU A 185 27.42 3.42 5.38
CA GLU A 185 28.09 3.06 4.12
C GLU A 185 28.23 1.54 3.91
N LYS A 186 28.08 0.72 4.95
CA LYS A 186 28.10 -0.75 4.88
C LYS A 186 26.71 -1.35 4.71
N ILE A 187 25.65 -0.54 4.83
CA ILE A 187 24.30 -0.89 4.41
C ILE A 187 24.22 -0.57 2.91
N PHE A 188 24.32 -1.60 2.07
CA PHE A 188 24.34 -1.41 0.62
C PHE A 188 22.95 -1.30 0.02
N PHE A 189 21.96 -1.93 0.67
CA PHE A 189 20.60 -1.95 0.17
C PHE A 189 19.58 -2.15 1.28
N VAL A 190 18.36 -1.67 1.05
CA VAL A 190 17.23 -1.83 1.97
C VAL A 190 16.01 -2.23 1.18
N GLN A 191 15.37 -3.32 1.64
CA GLN A 191 14.13 -3.83 1.09
C GLN A 191 13.03 -3.72 2.14
N LEU A 192 11.94 -3.06 1.75
CA LEU A 192 10.78 -2.84 2.58
C LEU A 192 9.64 -3.74 2.14
N ALA A 193 9.13 -4.48 3.10
CA ALA A 193 7.94 -5.30 3.02
C ALA A 193 7.24 -5.29 4.38
N ASP A 194 5.95 -5.03 4.34
CA ASP A 194 5.05 -5.22 5.48
C ASP A 194 4.43 -6.62 5.41
N ALA A 195 3.73 -7.02 6.46
CA ALA A 195 2.90 -8.23 6.44
C ALA A 195 1.87 -8.20 7.60
N PRO A 196 0.71 -8.86 7.44
CA PRO A 196 -0.16 -9.14 8.58
C PRO A 196 0.53 -10.13 9.53
N ASN A 197 0.24 -10.02 10.83
CA ASN A 197 0.72 -10.98 11.82
C ASN A 197 0.01 -12.33 11.64
N LEU A 198 0.74 -13.34 11.13
CA LEU A 198 0.20 -14.68 10.88
C LEU A 198 0.97 -15.74 11.68
N LEU A 199 0.26 -16.79 12.07
CA LEU A 199 0.86 -18.00 12.64
C LEU A 199 1.17 -18.98 11.50
N LEU A 200 2.16 -18.66 10.68
CA LEU A 200 2.63 -19.47 9.56
C LEU A 200 4.15 -19.66 9.64
N ASP A 201 4.67 -20.66 8.92
CA ASP A 201 6.12 -20.74 8.72
C ASP A 201 6.63 -19.52 7.94
N LEU A 202 7.84 -19.07 8.24
CA LEU A 202 8.40 -17.82 7.72
C LEU A 202 8.51 -17.81 6.19
N LEU A 203 8.78 -18.96 5.57
CA LEU A 203 8.93 -19.06 4.13
C LEU A 203 7.58 -18.91 3.42
N SER A 204 6.56 -19.64 3.85
CA SER A 204 5.20 -19.52 3.30
C SER A 204 4.62 -18.14 3.59
N TRP A 205 4.83 -17.62 4.80
CA TRP A 205 4.40 -16.26 5.15
C TRP A 205 5.02 -15.23 4.18
N SER A 206 6.33 -15.31 3.95
CA SER A 206 7.06 -14.40 3.06
C SER A 206 6.65 -14.49 1.60
N ARG A 207 6.31 -15.69 1.10
CA ARG A 207 6.04 -15.91 -0.34
C ARG A 207 4.66 -15.47 -0.81
N HIS A 208 3.72 -15.36 0.14
CA HIS A 208 2.30 -15.24 -0.15
C HIS A 208 1.66 -13.98 0.45
N TYR A 209 2.13 -13.50 1.61
CA TYR A 209 1.43 -12.47 2.39
C TYR A 209 2.28 -11.24 2.73
N ARG A 210 3.41 -11.01 2.04
CA ARG A 210 4.04 -9.69 2.10
C ARG A 210 3.08 -8.66 1.49
N THR A 211 3.06 -7.47 2.05
CA THR A 211 2.29 -6.31 1.56
C THR A 211 3.16 -5.06 1.54
N PHE A 212 2.68 -3.98 0.93
CA PHE A 212 3.39 -2.71 0.95
C PHE A 212 3.34 -2.02 2.33
N PRO A 213 4.31 -1.14 2.66
CA PRO A 213 4.33 -0.39 3.89
C PRO A 213 2.99 0.25 4.30
N GLY A 214 2.52 -0.07 5.50
CA GLY A 214 1.29 0.50 6.06
C GLY A 214 0.03 -0.32 5.79
N GLU A 215 0.12 -1.33 4.92
CA GLU A 215 -0.95 -2.29 4.67
C GLU A 215 -0.95 -3.47 5.65
N GLY A 216 0.20 -3.76 6.27
CA GLY A 216 0.36 -4.84 7.23
C GLY A 216 0.36 -4.38 8.69
N ALA A 217 1.05 -5.15 9.53
CA ALA A 217 1.09 -4.98 10.97
C ALA A 217 2.50 -4.72 11.52
N PHE A 218 3.53 -4.65 10.67
CA PHE A 218 4.90 -4.42 11.11
C PHE A 218 5.16 -2.95 11.45
N ASP A 219 6.04 -2.72 12.42
CA ASP A 219 6.50 -1.37 12.79
C ASP A 219 7.57 -0.87 11.82
N LEU A 220 7.15 -0.56 10.59
CA LEU A 220 8.04 -0.04 9.57
C LEU A 220 8.47 1.41 9.84
N VAL A 221 7.66 2.19 10.57
CA VAL A 221 8.05 3.55 11.00
C VAL A 221 9.23 3.47 11.97
N GLY A 222 9.20 2.53 12.93
CA GLY A 222 10.32 2.22 13.81
C GLY A 222 11.55 1.75 13.04
N PHE A 223 11.37 0.80 12.11
CA PHE A 223 12.44 0.32 11.23
C PHE A 223 13.10 1.46 10.46
N TYR A 224 12.29 2.31 9.80
CA TYR A 224 12.80 3.39 8.95
C TYR A 224 13.51 4.48 9.77
N ARG A 225 13.00 4.79 10.97
CA ARG A 225 13.65 5.73 11.90
C ARG A 225 15.05 5.27 12.28
N GLU A 226 15.20 4.01 12.66
CA GLU A 226 16.51 3.45 13.05
C GLU A 226 17.46 3.36 11.86
N LEU A 227 16.95 3.05 10.66
CA LEU A 227 17.73 3.08 9.43
C LEU A 227 18.30 4.47 9.14
N VAL A 228 17.46 5.52 9.18
CA VAL A 228 17.91 6.90 8.94
C VAL A 228 18.97 7.33 9.95
N ALA A 229 18.89 6.86 11.20
CA ALA A 229 19.87 7.17 12.24
C ALA A 229 21.28 6.62 11.94
N THR A 230 21.42 5.62 11.06
CA THR A 230 22.73 5.10 10.62
C THR A 230 23.46 6.03 9.63
N GLY A 231 22.74 7.00 9.06
CA GLY A 231 23.24 7.82 7.94
C GLY A 231 23.12 7.15 6.57
N TYR A 232 22.41 6.02 6.45
CA TYR A 232 22.12 5.38 5.17
C TYR A 232 21.50 6.37 4.17
N ALA A 233 22.08 6.41 2.97
CA ALA A 233 21.70 7.34 1.90
C ALA A 233 21.35 6.63 0.57
N GLY A 234 21.29 5.30 0.57
CA GLY A 234 20.91 4.50 -0.60
C GLY A 234 19.39 4.52 -0.88
N PRO A 235 18.92 3.74 -1.87
CA PRO A 235 17.51 3.66 -2.20
C PRO A 235 16.68 2.97 -1.11
N LEU A 236 15.46 3.46 -0.89
CA LEU A 236 14.42 2.68 -0.22
C LEU A 236 13.70 1.86 -1.28
N SER A 237 13.91 0.54 -1.23
CA SER A 237 13.31 -0.35 -2.20
C SER A 237 12.16 -1.15 -1.61
N LEU A 238 11.21 -1.56 -2.44
CA LEU A 238 10.11 -2.46 -2.08
C LEU A 238 10.36 -3.86 -2.64
N GLU A 239 10.30 -4.88 -1.79
CA GLU A 239 10.40 -6.30 -2.21
C GLU A 239 9.25 -7.13 -1.63
N VAL A 240 8.17 -7.27 -2.38
CA VAL A 240 6.93 -7.90 -1.93
C VAL A 240 6.57 -9.08 -2.80
N PHE A 241 6.55 -10.26 -2.20
CA PHE A 241 5.99 -11.47 -2.77
C PHE A 241 4.54 -11.64 -2.30
N SER A 242 3.60 -11.28 -3.17
CA SER A 242 2.16 -11.31 -2.89
C SER A 242 1.41 -12.03 -4.00
N ASP A 243 0.56 -12.99 -3.63
CA ASP A 243 -0.31 -13.67 -4.59
C ASP A 243 -1.36 -12.72 -5.18
N VAL A 244 -1.75 -11.70 -4.41
CA VAL A 244 -2.66 -10.63 -4.85
C VAL A 244 -1.97 -9.82 -5.95
N TYR A 245 -0.78 -9.28 -5.68
CA TYR A 245 -0.14 -8.34 -6.60
C TYR A 245 0.26 -8.97 -7.94
N ARG A 246 0.60 -10.27 -7.93
CA ARG A 246 0.85 -11.06 -9.15
C ARG A 246 -0.36 -11.16 -10.08
N GLN A 247 -1.56 -10.91 -9.58
CA GLN A 247 -2.83 -11.03 -10.33
C GLN A 247 -3.51 -9.68 -10.57
N THR A 248 -2.95 -8.58 -10.05
CA THR A 248 -3.49 -7.23 -10.21
C THR A 248 -2.84 -6.46 -11.36
N ASP A 249 -3.50 -5.38 -11.79
CA ASP A 249 -3.01 -4.47 -12.82
C ASP A 249 -1.70 -3.77 -12.42
N THR A 250 -0.68 -3.87 -13.28
CA THR A 250 0.68 -3.38 -12.98
C THR A 250 0.75 -1.88 -12.72
N PRO A 251 0.20 -0.98 -13.58
CA PRO A 251 0.16 0.45 -13.31
C PRO A 251 -0.47 0.81 -11.96
N ARG A 252 -1.58 0.17 -11.62
CA ARG A 252 -2.26 0.41 -10.33
C ARG A 252 -1.38 -0.03 -9.15
N THR A 253 -0.85 -1.24 -9.19
CA THR A 253 -0.03 -1.80 -8.11
C THR A 253 1.25 -1.00 -7.91
N ALA A 254 1.90 -0.54 -8.99
CA ALA A 254 3.06 0.34 -8.90
C ALA A 254 2.71 1.68 -8.22
N LEU A 255 1.54 2.26 -8.52
CA LEU A 255 1.11 3.51 -7.87
C LEU A 255 0.79 3.31 -6.38
N ALA A 256 0.14 2.19 -6.01
CA ALA A 256 -0.08 1.82 -4.62
C ALA A 256 1.24 1.64 -3.87
N ALA A 257 2.22 0.97 -4.49
CA ALA A 257 3.57 0.81 -3.98
C ALA A 257 4.24 2.17 -3.70
N MET A 258 4.16 3.13 -4.63
CA MET A 258 4.72 4.47 -4.43
C MET A 258 4.03 5.22 -3.27
N ARG A 259 2.71 5.15 -3.18
CA ARG A 259 1.94 5.75 -2.07
C ARG A 259 2.39 5.22 -0.71
N SER A 260 2.73 3.93 -0.62
CA SER A 260 3.21 3.32 0.61
C SER A 260 4.55 3.90 1.08
N LEU A 261 5.47 4.21 0.15
CA LEU A 261 6.75 4.84 0.47
C LEU A 261 6.56 6.29 0.91
N HIS A 262 5.70 7.06 0.22
CA HIS A 262 5.35 8.42 0.63
C HIS A 262 4.76 8.44 2.05
N TRP A 263 3.81 7.55 2.32
CA TRP A 263 3.23 7.40 3.65
C TRP A 263 4.29 7.07 4.70
N LEU A 264 5.16 6.09 4.44
CA LEU A 264 6.19 5.68 5.39
C LEU A 264 7.18 6.81 5.70
N GLN A 265 7.63 7.52 4.66
CA GLN A 265 8.56 8.64 4.81
C GLN A 265 7.95 9.76 5.65
N GLU A 266 6.71 10.14 5.35
CA GLU A 266 6.01 11.19 6.09
C GLU A 266 5.71 10.78 7.53
N ALA A 267 5.17 9.58 7.75
CA ALA A 267 4.86 9.07 9.09
C ALA A 267 6.11 9.00 10.00
N THR A 268 7.29 8.87 9.39
CA THR A 268 8.58 8.85 10.11
C THR A 268 9.11 10.26 10.36
N ALA A 269 8.99 11.17 9.39
CA ALA A 269 9.50 12.55 9.50
C ALA A 269 8.63 13.44 10.39
N HIS A 270 7.31 13.21 10.40
CA HIS A 270 6.32 14.05 11.07
C HIS A 270 5.46 13.23 12.06
N PRO A 271 6.07 12.66 13.12
CA PRO A 271 5.32 11.86 14.07
C PRO A 271 4.30 12.72 14.82
N GLY A 272 3.02 12.47 14.58
CA GLY A 272 1.90 13.14 15.27
C GLY A 272 1.01 14.01 14.38
N GLU A 273 1.47 14.45 13.21
CA GLU A 273 0.66 15.26 12.28
C GLU A 273 -0.51 14.47 11.67
N ALA A 274 -0.47 13.13 11.73
CA ALA A 274 -1.60 12.28 11.31
C ALA A 274 -2.91 12.61 12.04
N ALA A 275 -2.85 13.03 13.31
CA ALA A 275 -4.04 13.38 14.09
C ALA A 275 -4.78 14.63 13.56
N ASP A 276 -4.04 15.53 12.90
CA ASP A 276 -4.59 16.74 12.31
C ASP A 276 -5.35 16.45 11.00
N LEU A 277 -5.09 15.29 10.38
CA LEU A 277 -5.76 14.82 9.17
C LEU A 277 -7.09 14.10 9.46
N GLN A 278 -7.29 13.67 10.71
CA GLN A 278 -8.42 12.80 11.05
C GLN A 278 -9.77 13.49 10.87
N PRO A 279 -10.71 12.84 10.15
CA PRO A 279 -12.11 13.24 10.14
C PRO A 279 -12.65 13.43 11.55
N LYS A 280 -13.46 14.46 11.73
CA LYS A 280 -14.10 14.80 13.01
C LYS A 280 -15.55 14.32 13.09
N GLY A 281 -16.10 13.85 11.98
CA GLY A 281 -17.45 13.30 11.93
C GLY A 281 -17.86 12.88 10.52
N TRP A 282 -19.08 12.35 10.42
CA TRP A 282 -19.73 12.02 9.16
C TRP A 282 -20.60 13.19 8.69
N ASP A 283 -20.59 13.46 7.39
CA ASP A 283 -21.47 14.46 6.78
C ASP A 283 -22.75 13.81 6.22
N TYR A 284 -22.59 12.76 5.40
CA TYR A 284 -23.68 11.95 4.87
C TYR A 284 -23.21 10.56 4.39
N ALA A 285 -24.15 9.66 4.18
CA ALA A 285 -23.96 8.43 3.40
C ALA A 285 -24.88 8.45 2.17
N GLU A 286 -24.35 8.13 0.99
CA GLU A 286 -25.12 8.05 -0.25
C GLU A 286 -25.33 6.60 -0.66
N VAL A 287 -26.60 6.24 -0.82
CA VAL A 287 -27.04 4.90 -1.21
C VAL A 287 -27.56 4.95 -2.63
N LEU A 288 -26.92 4.19 -3.52
CA LEU A 288 -27.49 3.85 -4.82
C LEU A 288 -28.41 2.65 -4.61
N ALA A 289 -29.72 2.89 -4.64
CA ALA A 289 -30.70 1.87 -4.36
C ALA A 289 -31.05 1.06 -5.60
N ALA A 290 -31.16 -0.26 -5.46
CA ALA A 290 -31.76 -1.11 -6.49
C ALA A 290 -33.26 -0.83 -6.62
N GLU A 291 -33.96 -0.81 -5.47
CA GLU A 291 -35.36 -0.43 -5.35
C GLU A 291 -35.45 0.74 -4.35
N PRO A 292 -35.58 2.00 -4.82
CA PRO A 292 -35.60 3.17 -3.94
C PRO A 292 -36.72 3.17 -2.91
N GLU A 293 -37.85 2.54 -3.21
CA GLU A 293 -39.00 2.37 -2.33
C GLU A 293 -38.64 1.55 -1.09
N ASP A 294 -37.91 0.44 -1.24
CA ASP A 294 -37.49 -0.42 -0.13
C ASP A 294 -36.58 0.34 0.84
N VAL A 295 -35.62 1.10 0.32
CA VAL A 295 -34.71 1.91 1.14
C VAL A 295 -35.49 3.02 1.84
N THR A 296 -36.47 3.62 1.17
CA THR A 296 -37.34 4.66 1.75
C THR A 296 -38.18 4.10 2.91
N GLU A 297 -38.77 2.91 2.76
CA GLU A 297 -39.55 2.26 3.82
C GLU A 297 -38.69 1.97 5.05
N ILE A 298 -37.47 1.46 4.85
CA ILE A 298 -36.51 1.21 5.93
C ILE A 298 -36.14 2.50 6.65
N LEU A 299 -35.79 3.57 5.92
CA LEU A 299 -35.43 4.86 6.51
C LEU A 299 -36.58 5.46 7.32
N ALA A 300 -37.81 5.40 6.79
CA ALA A 300 -38.99 5.86 7.50
C ALA A 300 -39.25 5.05 8.78
N ALA A 301 -39.12 3.72 8.73
CA ALA A 301 -39.26 2.83 9.90
C ALA A 301 -38.18 3.10 10.98
N LEU A 302 -36.98 3.52 10.58
CA LEU A 302 -35.90 3.93 11.49
C LEU A 302 -36.09 5.35 12.07
N GLY A 303 -37.08 6.11 11.57
CA GLY A 303 -37.37 7.46 12.05
C GLY A 303 -36.67 8.59 11.30
N PHE A 304 -36.13 8.32 10.10
CA PHE A 304 -35.65 9.38 9.21
C PHE A 304 -36.81 10.16 8.59
N GLN A 305 -36.63 11.48 8.51
CA GLN A 305 -37.55 12.40 7.87
C GLN A 305 -37.14 12.63 6.41
N ASP A 306 -38.08 12.54 5.47
CA ASP A 306 -37.87 12.96 4.08
C ASP A 306 -37.71 14.50 4.03
N ARG A 307 -36.56 14.96 3.55
CA ARG A 307 -36.23 16.39 3.36
C ARG A 307 -36.48 16.86 1.94
N GLY A 308 -36.97 15.97 1.07
CA GLY A 308 -37.34 16.25 -0.30
C GLY A 308 -36.21 16.00 -1.31
N PRO A 309 -36.53 16.14 -2.62
CA PRO A 309 -35.57 15.94 -3.69
C PRO A 309 -34.55 17.10 -3.77
N HIS A 310 -33.42 16.83 -4.41
CA HIS A 310 -32.47 17.86 -4.80
C HIS A 310 -33.04 18.72 -5.94
N ARG A 311 -32.75 20.02 -5.94
CA ARG A 311 -33.25 20.99 -6.95
C ARG A 311 -32.95 20.66 -8.42
N THR A 312 -31.93 19.87 -8.69
CA THR A 312 -31.41 19.62 -10.06
C THR A 312 -30.91 18.20 -10.33
N LYS A 313 -30.75 17.39 -9.29
CA LYS A 313 -30.13 16.05 -9.37
C LYS A 313 -31.18 15.03 -8.96
N ASP A 314 -31.05 13.83 -9.48
CA ASP A 314 -31.98 12.73 -9.20
C ASP A 314 -31.61 12.01 -7.90
N VAL A 315 -31.63 12.78 -6.82
CA VAL A 315 -31.31 12.32 -5.46
C VAL A 315 -32.28 12.95 -4.46
N ARG A 316 -32.55 12.25 -3.35
CA ARG A 316 -33.43 12.70 -2.26
C ARG A 316 -32.69 12.61 -0.92
N LEU A 317 -32.94 13.55 -0.02
CA LEU A 317 -32.30 13.59 1.30
C LEU A 317 -33.24 13.07 2.38
N TYR A 318 -32.73 12.19 3.23
CA TYR A 318 -33.36 11.75 4.46
C TYR A 318 -32.47 12.13 5.65
N ALA A 319 -33.07 12.59 6.76
CA ALA A 319 -32.31 13.01 7.94
C ALA A 319 -32.96 12.58 9.27
N ALA A 320 -32.13 12.24 10.26
CA ALA A 320 -32.52 11.96 11.65
C ALA A 320 -31.39 12.39 12.59
N GLY A 321 -31.63 13.41 13.44
CA GLY A 321 -30.55 14.08 14.17
C GLY A 321 -29.51 14.62 13.20
N ASP A 322 -28.23 14.32 13.44
CA ASP A 322 -27.12 14.66 12.53
C ASP A 322 -26.86 13.60 11.44
N ALA A 323 -27.59 12.47 11.43
CA ALA A 323 -27.45 11.44 10.41
C ALA A 323 -28.16 11.87 9.12
N ARG A 324 -27.45 11.79 8.00
CA ARG A 324 -27.95 12.16 6.66
C ARG A 324 -27.74 11.01 5.68
N VAL A 325 -28.80 10.61 5.00
CA VAL A 325 -28.76 9.61 3.93
C VAL A 325 -29.25 10.25 2.63
N VAL A 326 -28.39 10.24 1.61
CA VAL A 326 -28.73 10.68 0.25
C VAL A 326 -29.12 9.45 -0.55
N LEU A 327 -30.38 9.35 -0.94
CA LEU A 327 -30.88 8.27 -1.80
C LEU A 327 -30.68 8.67 -3.26
N ASN A 328 -29.90 7.90 -3.99
CA ASN A 328 -29.60 8.10 -5.40
C ASN A 328 -30.50 7.21 -6.26
N GLY A 329 -31.34 7.84 -7.11
CA GLY A 329 -32.34 7.17 -7.94
C GLY A 329 -31.87 6.83 -9.35
N ARG A 330 -30.57 6.99 -9.65
CA ARG A 330 -30.04 6.68 -10.97
C ARG A 330 -30.20 5.17 -11.25
N PRO A 331 -30.63 4.79 -12.47
CA PRO A 331 -30.75 3.38 -12.83
C PRO A 331 -29.37 2.70 -12.84
N ARG A 332 -29.25 1.54 -12.19
CA ARG A 332 -28.04 0.72 -12.23
C ARG A 332 -27.80 0.09 -13.61
N PRO A 333 -26.54 -0.16 -14.00
CA PRO A 333 -26.21 -1.05 -15.12
C PRO A 333 -26.88 -2.42 -14.95
N ARG A 334 -27.31 -3.05 -16.06
CA ARG A 334 -27.92 -4.39 -16.02
C ARG A 334 -26.92 -5.42 -15.48
N GLY A 335 -27.29 -6.13 -14.41
CA GLY A 335 -26.52 -7.25 -13.84
C GLY A 335 -25.93 -6.99 -12.44
N GLU A 336 -26.16 -5.81 -11.86
CA GLU A 336 -25.81 -5.51 -10.48
C GLU A 336 -27.07 -5.60 -9.60
N ASP A 337 -27.11 -6.61 -8.72
CA ASP A 337 -28.23 -6.85 -7.81
C ASP A 337 -27.95 -6.20 -6.44
N GLY A 338 -28.86 -5.35 -5.95
CA GLY A 338 -28.85 -4.81 -4.58
C GLY A 338 -28.47 -3.33 -4.44
N SER A 339 -28.82 -2.76 -3.29
CA SER A 339 -28.50 -1.38 -2.91
C SER A 339 -27.09 -1.30 -2.34
N GLU A 340 -26.32 -0.26 -2.69
CA GLU A 340 -24.93 -0.10 -2.27
C GLU A 340 -24.61 1.31 -1.78
N LEU A 341 -23.57 1.43 -0.95
CA LEU A 341 -22.98 2.71 -0.59
C LEU A 341 -22.01 3.15 -1.69
N VAL A 342 -22.35 4.24 -2.38
CA VAL A 342 -21.53 4.78 -3.49
C VAL A 342 -20.74 6.02 -3.10
N GLY A 343 -21.21 6.75 -2.09
CA GLY A 343 -20.60 8.00 -1.67
C GLY A 343 -20.66 8.20 -0.17
N LEU A 344 -19.62 8.79 0.40
CA LEU A 344 -19.56 9.14 1.82
C LEU A 344 -19.07 10.57 1.96
N GLY A 345 -19.77 11.36 2.76
CA GLY A 345 -19.30 12.66 3.19
C GLY A 345 -18.57 12.55 4.53
N LEU A 346 -17.36 13.10 4.61
CA LEU A 346 -16.55 13.19 5.82
C LEU A 346 -16.34 14.65 6.21
N GLN A 347 -16.55 14.95 7.48
CA GLN A 347 -16.22 16.25 8.05
C GLN A 347 -14.75 16.25 8.46
N VAL A 348 -13.95 17.12 7.86
CA VAL A 348 -12.50 17.21 8.11
C VAL A 348 -12.12 18.62 8.58
N PRO A 349 -11.01 18.79 9.31
CA PRO A 349 -10.57 20.10 9.78
C PRO A 349 -10.29 21.10 8.64
N ASP A 350 -9.64 20.64 7.57
CA ASP A 350 -9.33 21.45 6.39
C ASP A 350 -9.53 20.64 5.10
N PRO A 351 -10.68 20.79 4.43
CA PRO A 351 -10.97 20.10 3.17
C PRO A 351 -9.97 20.43 2.05
N ARG A 352 -9.37 21.62 2.05
CA ARG A 352 -8.39 22.00 1.04
C ARG A 352 -7.08 21.24 1.27
N ALA A 353 -6.60 21.20 2.50
CA ALA A 353 -5.40 20.43 2.85
C ALA A 353 -5.59 18.93 2.55
N THR A 354 -6.75 18.35 2.86
CA THR A 354 -7.06 16.94 2.51
C THR A 354 -7.02 16.70 1.00
N MET A 355 -7.55 17.62 0.18
CA MET A 355 -7.50 17.48 -1.27
C MET A 355 -6.11 17.70 -1.86
N ASP A 356 -5.32 18.63 -1.31
CA ASP A 356 -3.93 18.84 -1.73
C ASP A 356 -3.07 17.61 -1.40
N ARG A 357 -3.32 16.98 -0.25
CA ARG A 357 -2.74 15.69 0.11
C ARG A 357 -3.15 14.55 -0.82
N ALA A 358 -4.45 14.45 -1.16
CA ALA A 358 -4.92 13.44 -2.11
C ALA A 358 -4.21 13.55 -3.47
N ARG A 359 -3.93 14.77 -3.93
CA ARG A 359 -3.16 15.02 -5.16
C ARG A 359 -1.71 14.58 -5.03
N LEU A 360 -1.06 14.87 -3.91
CA LEU A 360 0.31 14.41 -3.63
C LEU A 360 0.41 12.88 -3.67
N LEU A 361 -0.59 12.20 -3.11
CA LEU A 361 -0.72 10.74 -3.12
C LEU A 361 -1.31 10.21 -4.44
N GLN A 362 -1.59 11.09 -5.41
CA GLN A 362 -2.14 10.74 -6.72
C GLN A 362 -3.42 9.90 -6.65
N TYR A 363 -4.29 10.14 -5.66
CA TYR A 363 -5.61 9.53 -5.64
C TYR A 363 -6.51 10.19 -6.71
N PRO A 364 -7.33 9.42 -7.44
CA PRO A 364 -8.25 9.99 -8.42
C PRO A 364 -9.24 10.93 -7.75
N VAL A 365 -9.52 12.05 -8.41
CA VAL A 365 -10.53 13.01 -7.96
C VAL A 365 -11.91 12.45 -8.30
N ALA A 366 -12.80 12.39 -7.30
CA ALA A 366 -14.22 12.10 -7.51
C ALA A 366 -14.91 13.35 -8.06
N TRP A 367 -15.52 13.23 -9.24
CA TRP A 367 -16.10 14.36 -9.96
C TRP A 367 -17.62 14.34 -9.88
N ARG A 368 -18.21 15.47 -9.47
CA ARG A 368 -19.66 15.71 -9.57
C ARG A 368 -19.96 16.87 -10.50
N SER A 369 -20.95 16.69 -11.37
CA SER A 369 -21.51 17.80 -12.15
C SER A 369 -22.29 18.73 -11.21
N ASN A 370 -21.93 20.00 -11.23
CA ASN A 370 -22.56 21.04 -10.41
C ASN A 370 -22.95 22.23 -11.30
N ARG A 371 -24.08 22.86 -11.01
CA ARG A 371 -24.41 24.19 -11.57
C ARG A 371 -23.66 25.30 -10.84
N ALA A 372 -23.60 26.49 -11.43
CA ALA A 372 -22.87 27.63 -10.87
C ALA A 372 -23.41 28.10 -9.51
N ASP A 373 -24.69 27.84 -9.24
CA ASP A 373 -25.37 28.15 -7.98
C ASP A 373 -25.38 26.97 -7.00
N GLU A 374 -24.75 25.83 -7.34
CA GLU A 374 -24.63 24.63 -6.51
C GLU A 374 -23.33 24.57 -5.70
N MET A 375 -23.42 23.99 -4.51
CA MET A 375 -22.29 23.73 -3.65
C MET A 375 -21.38 22.69 -4.26
N VAL A 376 -20.09 23.00 -4.33
CA VAL A 376 -19.09 22.11 -4.89
C VAL A 376 -18.58 21.17 -3.80
N LEU A 377 -19.02 19.91 -3.86
CA LEU A 377 -18.44 18.83 -3.08
C LEU A 377 -17.12 18.39 -3.74
N ARG A 378 -16.03 18.39 -2.96
CA ARG A 378 -14.73 17.89 -3.39
C ARG A 378 -14.54 16.50 -2.83
N GLY A 379 -14.06 15.58 -3.65
CA GLY A 379 -13.85 14.21 -3.18
C GLY A 379 -12.78 13.46 -3.95
N VAL A 380 -12.54 12.25 -3.49
CA VAL A 380 -11.56 11.30 -4.01
C VAL A 380 -12.21 9.94 -4.20
N THR A 381 -11.71 9.15 -5.14
CA THR A 381 -12.14 7.77 -5.33
C THR A 381 -11.23 6.84 -4.52
N ALA A 382 -11.83 6.06 -3.64
CA ALA A 382 -11.14 5.01 -2.87
C ALA A 382 -10.82 3.78 -3.75
N PRO A 383 -9.95 2.88 -3.27
CA PRO A 383 -9.57 1.68 -4.02
C PRO A 383 -10.73 0.78 -4.46
N ASP A 384 -11.79 0.68 -3.67
CA ASP A 384 -13.02 -0.08 -3.97
C ASP A 384 -13.95 0.61 -4.97
N GLY A 385 -13.64 1.85 -5.38
CA GLY A 385 -14.46 2.65 -6.26
C GLY A 385 -15.45 3.57 -5.55
N SER A 386 -15.57 3.49 -4.22
CA SER A 386 -16.42 4.41 -3.46
C SER A 386 -15.88 5.84 -3.52
N GLU A 387 -16.78 6.82 -3.52
CA GLU A 387 -16.41 8.23 -3.55
C GLU A 387 -16.44 8.83 -2.13
N LEU A 388 -15.33 9.42 -1.68
CA LEU A 388 -15.27 10.11 -0.40
C LEU A 388 -15.19 11.61 -0.61
N PHE A 389 -16.21 12.33 -0.16
CA PHE A 389 -16.31 13.78 -0.20
C PHE A 389 -15.90 14.39 1.13
N VAL A 390 -15.17 15.49 1.06
CA VAL A 390 -14.67 16.20 2.24
C VAL A 390 -15.39 17.54 2.40
N ALA A 391 -15.90 17.76 3.61
CA ALA A 391 -16.59 18.98 4.01
C ALA A 391 -15.96 19.54 5.29
N PRO A 392 -16.02 20.86 5.53
CA PRO A 392 -15.59 21.41 6.81
C PRO A 392 -16.55 20.96 7.92
N VAL A 393 -16.07 20.91 9.16
CA VAL A 393 -16.93 20.71 10.33
C VAL A 393 -17.90 21.90 10.43
N PRO A 394 -19.22 21.67 10.50
CA PRO A 394 -20.19 22.76 10.62
C PRO A 394 -20.11 23.44 11.99
N ASP A 395 -20.51 24.72 12.05
CA ASP A 395 -20.68 25.41 13.34
C ASP A 395 -21.74 24.70 14.19
N GLU A 396 -21.60 24.76 15.52
CA GLU A 396 -22.55 24.14 16.45
C GLU A 396 -23.99 24.57 16.17
N GLY A 397 -24.88 23.59 16.01
CA GLY A 397 -26.30 23.81 15.71
C GLY A 397 -26.60 24.25 14.26
N ARG A 398 -25.61 24.23 13.35
CA ARG A 398 -25.84 24.48 11.91
C ARG A 398 -25.76 23.21 11.08
N GLU A 399 -26.67 23.10 10.12
CA GLU A 399 -26.57 22.09 9.08
C GLU A 399 -25.51 22.46 8.02
N PRO A 400 -24.92 21.46 7.33
CA PRO A 400 -24.08 21.67 6.17
C PRO A 400 -24.80 22.47 5.07
N GLY A 401 -24.11 23.41 4.42
CA GLY A 401 -24.73 24.31 3.44
C GLY A 401 -25.40 23.62 2.24
N TRP A 402 -24.96 22.40 1.88
CA TRP A 402 -25.55 21.65 0.76
C TRP A 402 -26.95 21.11 1.06
N THR A 403 -27.35 20.98 2.34
CA THR A 403 -28.69 20.48 2.68
C THR A 403 -29.78 21.45 2.23
N GLY A 404 -29.45 22.74 2.11
CA GLY A 404 -30.34 23.77 1.56
C GLY A 404 -30.66 23.62 0.07
N GLU A 405 -30.02 22.69 -0.63
CA GLU A 405 -30.30 22.36 -2.04
C GLU A 405 -31.46 21.35 -2.19
N PHE A 406 -31.98 20.85 -1.07
CA PHE A 406 -33.08 19.90 -0.97
C PHE A 406 -34.34 20.58 -0.42
N GLY A 407 -35.52 20.16 -0.89
CA GLY A 407 -36.77 20.65 -0.34
C GLY A 407 -38.02 20.23 -1.12
N PRO A 408 -39.22 20.42 -0.56
CA PRO A 408 -40.48 20.05 -1.22
C PRO A 408 -40.70 20.84 -2.53
N ASP A 409 -40.26 22.10 -2.58
CA ASP A 409 -40.39 22.96 -3.76
C ASP A 409 -39.42 22.58 -4.91
N ALA A 410 -38.44 21.71 -4.65
CA ALA A 410 -37.54 21.18 -5.66
C ALA A 410 -38.20 20.12 -6.57
N ALA A 411 -39.37 19.60 -6.18
CA ALA A 411 -40.09 18.54 -6.90
C ALA A 411 -40.49 18.91 -8.34
N GLY A 412 -40.54 20.21 -8.68
CA GLY A 412 -40.97 20.69 -10.01
C GLY A 412 -39.89 20.74 -11.09
N ARG A 413 -38.62 20.36 -10.82
CA ARG A 413 -37.51 20.56 -11.79
C ARG A 413 -36.66 19.32 -12.08
N GLY A 414 -36.84 18.20 -11.38
CA GLY A 414 -36.19 16.92 -11.66
C GLY A 414 -37.12 15.94 -12.39
N THR A 415 -36.65 15.32 -13.48
CA THR A 415 -37.42 14.36 -14.29
C THR A 415 -37.16 12.89 -13.91
N GLY A 416 -36.74 12.62 -12.67
CA GLY A 416 -36.33 11.30 -12.20
C GLY A 416 -37.44 10.44 -11.58
N PRO A 417 -37.19 9.15 -11.32
CA PRO A 417 -38.18 8.19 -10.81
C PRO A 417 -38.53 8.37 -9.32
N LEU A 418 -37.73 9.12 -8.55
CA LEU A 418 -37.96 9.40 -7.12
C LEU A 418 -39.12 10.40 -6.90
N ARG A 419 -40.38 9.95 -7.07
CA ARG A 419 -41.58 10.78 -6.81
C ARG A 419 -41.84 10.96 -5.32
N ALA A 420 -42.66 11.96 -4.96
CA ALA A 420 -43.10 12.20 -3.60
C ALA A 420 -43.78 10.94 -3.02
N THR A 421 -43.33 10.49 -1.86
CA THR A 421 -43.98 9.42 -1.10
C THR A 421 -44.94 10.04 -0.10
N ASP A 422 -46.11 9.43 0.08
CA ASP A 422 -47.04 9.75 1.17
C ASP A 422 -46.49 9.16 2.48
N ALA A 423 -45.30 9.60 2.90
CA ALA A 423 -44.73 9.20 4.19
C ALA A 423 -45.51 9.90 5.32
N PRO A 424 -45.87 9.19 6.41
CA PRO A 424 -46.57 9.81 7.53
C PRO A 424 -45.66 10.87 8.15
N THR A 425 -46.13 12.13 8.17
CA THR A 425 -45.49 13.22 8.88
C THR A 425 -45.49 12.91 10.38
N SER A 426 -44.38 12.41 10.91
CA SER A 426 -44.21 12.22 12.34
C SER A 426 -44.07 13.59 13.01
N SER A 427 -44.79 13.79 14.12
CA SER A 427 -44.71 14.99 14.93
C SER A 427 -43.29 15.20 15.47
N ALA A 428 -42.87 16.46 15.57
CA ALA A 428 -41.57 16.92 16.09
C ALA A 428 -41.31 16.48 17.55
N GLY A 429 -40.98 15.21 17.75
CA GLY A 429 -40.26 14.71 18.92
C GLY A 429 -38.76 14.74 18.65
N GLU A 430 -37.95 14.81 19.71
CA GLU A 430 -36.50 14.64 19.60
C GLU A 430 -36.17 13.31 18.90
N SER A 431 -35.30 13.35 17.88
CA SER A 431 -34.87 12.13 17.19
C SER A 431 -34.07 11.25 18.15
N LEU A 432 -34.34 9.94 18.15
CA LEU A 432 -33.55 8.97 18.89
C LEU A 432 -32.19 8.70 18.22
N ILE A 433 -32.03 9.10 16.96
CA ILE A 433 -30.79 8.99 16.21
C ILE A 433 -30.01 10.29 16.41
N LEU A 434 -28.83 10.18 17.00
CA LEU A 434 -27.95 11.33 17.22
C LEU A 434 -27.12 11.65 15.96
N GLY A 435 -26.63 10.62 15.28
CA GLY A 435 -25.75 10.75 14.12
C GLY A 435 -25.26 9.38 13.64
N VAL A 436 -24.40 9.38 12.63
CA VAL A 436 -23.70 8.18 12.17
C VAL A 436 -22.51 7.94 13.10
N ASP A 437 -22.43 6.76 13.71
CA ASP A 437 -21.27 6.35 14.53
C ASP A 437 -20.15 5.78 13.64
N HIS A 438 -20.49 4.78 12.81
CA HIS A 438 -19.58 4.14 11.88
C HIS A 438 -20.30 3.70 10.60
N VAL A 439 -19.51 3.45 9.55
CA VAL A 439 -19.97 2.89 8.29
C VAL A 439 -19.15 1.65 7.99
N ASN A 440 -19.84 0.57 7.58
CA ASN A 440 -19.19 -0.65 7.12
C ASN A 440 -19.15 -0.64 5.59
N LEU A 441 -17.97 -0.85 5.02
CA LEU A 441 -17.76 -0.90 3.58
C LEU A 441 -17.35 -2.31 3.16
N ALA A 442 -18.04 -2.86 2.17
CA ALA A 442 -17.64 -4.10 1.54
C ALA A 442 -16.45 -3.82 0.63
N GLN A 443 -15.27 -4.31 1.02
CA GLN A 443 -14.03 -4.15 0.26
C GLN A 443 -13.80 -5.38 -0.61
N PRO A 444 -13.59 -5.21 -1.93
CA PRO A 444 -13.16 -6.30 -2.78
C PRO A 444 -11.80 -6.87 -2.32
N TRP A 445 -11.65 -8.20 -2.29
CA TRP A 445 -10.56 -8.86 -1.54
C TRP A 445 -9.15 -8.45 -2.00
N GLN A 446 -8.95 -8.23 -3.29
CA GLN A 446 -7.65 -7.89 -3.88
C GLN A 446 -7.26 -6.40 -3.74
N TRP A 447 -8.10 -5.59 -3.09
CA TRP A 447 -7.84 -4.17 -2.77
C TRP A 447 -8.05 -3.87 -1.30
N PHE A 448 -8.35 -4.87 -0.49
CA PHE A 448 -8.61 -4.70 0.93
C PHE A 448 -7.44 -3.99 1.63
N ASP A 449 -6.24 -4.48 1.38
CA ASP A 449 -5.00 -3.95 1.98
C ASP A 449 -4.67 -2.53 1.43
N GLU A 450 -4.84 -2.29 0.12
CA GLU A 450 -4.74 -0.93 -0.48
C GLU A 450 -5.75 0.04 0.16
N GLY A 451 -6.97 -0.42 0.44
CA GLY A 451 -8.03 0.33 1.12
C GLY A 451 -7.61 0.74 2.53
N VAL A 452 -6.98 -0.16 3.29
CA VAL A 452 -6.41 0.18 4.60
C VAL A 452 -5.37 1.28 4.49
N LEU A 453 -4.43 1.18 3.55
CA LEU A 453 -3.43 2.23 3.32
C LEU A 453 -4.09 3.55 2.87
N PHE A 454 -5.13 3.52 2.04
CA PHE A 454 -5.87 4.73 1.64
C PHE A 454 -6.37 5.53 2.85
N TYR A 455 -7.06 4.88 3.79
CA TYR A 455 -7.57 5.55 4.97
C TYR A 455 -6.47 6.04 5.92
N ARG A 456 -5.39 5.26 6.07
CA ARG A 456 -4.24 5.65 6.89
C ARG A 456 -3.48 6.82 6.28
N ALA A 457 -3.20 6.74 4.99
CA ALA A 457 -2.39 7.71 4.28
C ALA A 457 -3.16 9.02 4.08
N LEU A 458 -4.41 8.98 3.61
CA LEU A 458 -5.14 10.22 3.31
C LEU A 458 -5.71 10.89 4.56
N PHE A 459 -6.25 10.11 5.50
CA PHE A 459 -7.02 10.61 6.64
C PHE A 459 -6.31 10.45 7.98
N GLY A 460 -5.07 9.92 8.01
CA GLY A 460 -4.33 9.73 9.26
C GLY A 460 -5.00 8.77 10.24
N LEU A 461 -5.89 7.91 9.75
CA LEU A 461 -6.58 6.92 10.59
C LEU A 461 -5.63 5.77 10.95
N HIS A 462 -5.96 5.06 12.02
CA HIS A 462 -5.22 3.90 12.50
C HIS A 462 -6.03 2.62 12.28
N ALA A 463 -5.40 1.65 11.62
CA ALA A 463 -5.98 0.31 11.48
C ALA A 463 -5.79 -0.49 12.77
N ARG A 464 -6.88 -1.10 13.26
CA ARG A 464 -6.81 -2.12 14.33
C ARG A 464 -6.47 -3.49 13.74
N ALA A 465 -6.23 -4.47 14.61
CA ALA A 465 -6.13 -5.86 14.21
C ALA A 465 -7.39 -6.32 13.45
N ASN A 466 -7.20 -7.12 12.41
CA ASN A 466 -8.29 -7.72 11.66
C ASN A 466 -8.95 -8.87 12.46
N ASN A 467 -10.20 -9.16 12.15
CA ASN A 467 -10.95 -10.29 12.67
C ASN A 467 -11.66 -11.02 11.53
N GLU A 468 -11.89 -12.31 11.68
CA GLU A 468 -12.80 -13.06 10.81
C GLU A 468 -14.20 -13.04 11.39
N VAL A 469 -15.19 -12.73 10.54
CA VAL A 469 -16.60 -12.73 10.92
C VAL A 469 -17.39 -13.62 9.96
N ALA A 470 -18.44 -14.25 10.46
CA ALA A 470 -19.30 -15.09 9.65
C ALA A 470 -20.17 -14.24 8.72
N SER A 471 -20.23 -14.63 7.45
CA SER A 471 -21.09 -14.06 6.41
C SER A 471 -21.81 -15.19 5.65
N PRO A 472 -22.96 -14.95 5.00
CA PRO A 472 -23.58 -15.94 4.11
C PRO A 472 -22.66 -16.49 3.02
N GLN A 473 -21.61 -15.75 2.64
CA GLN A 473 -20.59 -16.19 1.67
C GLN A 473 -19.40 -16.93 2.29
N GLY A 474 -19.36 -17.12 3.62
CA GLY A 474 -18.26 -17.76 4.35
C GLY A 474 -17.65 -16.83 5.42
N LEU A 475 -16.47 -17.18 5.92
CA LEU A 475 -15.73 -16.27 6.79
C LEU A 475 -15.19 -15.11 5.96
N VAL A 476 -15.42 -13.88 6.41
CA VAL A 476 -14.91 -12.66 5.76
C VAL A 476 -14.01 -11.90 6.73
N ARG A 477 -12.94 -11.30 6.18
CA ARG A 477 -12.03 -10.44 6.92
C ARG A 477 -12.72 -9.09 7.19
N SER A 478 -12.70 -8.66 8.43
CA SER A 478 -13.17 -7.35 8.89
C SER A 478 -12.04 -6.62 9.60
N GLN A 479 -11.86 -5.33 9.31
CA GLN A 479 -10.82 -4.51 9.94
C GLN A 479 -11.34 -3.11 10.20
N VAL A 480 -11.23 -2.67 11.45
CA VAL A 480 -11.64 -1.32 11.87
C VAL A 480 -10.49 -0.35 11.58
N VAL A 481 -10.82 0.78 10.97
CA VAL A 481 -9.89 1.90 10.74
C VAL A 481 -10.50 3.16 11.34
N ARG A 482 -9.78 3.85 12.25
CA ARG A 482 -10.32 4.98 13.04
C ARG A 482 -9.28 5.95 13.54
#